data_AF-I3Y5F7-F1
#
_entry.id   AF-I3Y5F7-F1
#
_cell.length_a   1.000
_cell.length_b   1.000
_cell.length_c   1.000
_cell.angle_alpha   90.00
_cell.angle_beta   90.00
_cell.angle_gamma   90.00
#
_symmetry.space_group_name_H-M   'P 1'
#
loop_
_entity.id
_entity.type
_entity.pdbx_description
1 polymer ?
#
loop_
_entity_poly.entity_id
_entity_poly.type
_entity_poly.pdbx_seq_one_letter_code
_entity_poly.pdbx_strand_id
1 'polypeptide(L)'
;MNAGAPLVFVSTFKLIDMLIEWVFEENKVTSTFRFDQKLKELKRSHVFPPFIESRIWLRERLAGFYSTLEPLRGTIIHDKHFTATDGGIRVASSKKGTIGPLVEISAYNLRKLAVAIVSILRYVDGTWRIDDFQEKALRYNLDELAALHGLPSLNQRPPFHTCVRVYLTGSDPLLADLMLMRSDLAAKYADQDLSFDLRVLIVKKGEVVDAYLFPWSVCGSQGTEWWSRIINIHEYKTAIPEDIQREHLRNLG
;
A
#
# COMPACT_ATOMS: atom_id res chain seq x y z
N MET A 1 6.20 -29.64 -11.62
CA MET A 1 6.07 -28.81 -10.39
C MET A 1 6.17 -27.34 -10.77
N ASN A 2 5.18 -26.53 -10.41
CA ASN A 2 5.21 -25.09 -10.65
C ASN A 2 6.01 -24.42 -9.52
N ALA A 3 7.33 -24.27 -9.70
CA ALA A 3 8.25 -23.82 -8.64
C ALA A 3 8.09 -22.34 -8.26
N GLY A 4 7.32 -21.56 -9.02
CA GLY A 4 7.20 -20.12 -8.83
C GLY A 4 6.56 -19.73 -7.50
N ALA A 5 5.43 -20.33 -7.13
CA ALA A 5 4.72 -19.96 -5.90
C ALA A 5 5.55 -20.25 -4.63
N PRO A 6 6.12 -21.46 -4.44
CA PRO A 6 7.03 -21.74 -3.32
C PRO A 6 8.21 -20.77 -3.24
N LEU A 7 8.81 -20.42 -4.38
CA LEU A 7 9.93 -19.48 -4.42
C LEU A 7 9.50 -18.09 -3.96
N VAL A 8 8.40 -17.55 -4.47
CA VAL A 8 7.86 -16.25 -4.04
C VAL A 8 7.59 -16.25 -2.53
N PHE A 9 7.00 -17.32 -2.00
CA PHE A 9 6.75 -17.45 -0.57
C PHE A 9 8.05 -17.42 0.24
N VAL A 10 9.01 -18.27 -0.10
CA VAL A 10 10.28 -18.41 0.64
C VAL A 10 11.11 -17.13 0.55
N SER A 11 11.18 -16.51 -0.63
CA SER A 11 11.88 -15.24 -0.82
C SER A 11 11.22 -14.12 -0.01
N THR A 12 9.88 -14.04 -0.02
CA THR A 12 9.15 -13.04 0.78
C THR A 12 9.38 -13.26 2.28
N PHE A 13 9.34 -14.50 2.75
CA PHE A 13 9.68 -14.81 4.14
C PHE A 13 11.12 -14.42 4.48
N LYS A 14 12.09 -14.67 3.58
CA LYS A 14 13.49 -14.29 3.83
C LYS A 14 13.67 -12.78 3.95
N LEU A 15 12.91 -11.99 3.20
CA LEU A 15 12.91 -10.53 3.35
C LEU A 15 12.42 -10.09 4.74
N ILE A 16 11.35 -10.71 5.24
CA ILE A 16 10.88 -10.46 6.62
C ILE A 16 11.95 -10.89 7.62
N ASP A 17 12.53 -12.08 7.45
CA ASP A 17 13.58 -12.60 8.32
C ASP A 17 14.80 -11.67 8.37
N MET A 18 15.27 -11.14 7.24
CA MET A 18 16.36 -10.17 7.18
C MET A 18 16.01 -8.85 7.88
N LEU A 19 14.78 -8.36 7.74
CA LEU A 19 14.32 -7.18 8.47
C LEU A 19 14.34 -7.42 9.99
N ILE A 20 13.88 -8.59 10.45
CA ILE A 20 13.91 -8.94 11.88
C ILE A 20 15.35 -9.15 12.38
N GLU A 21 16.22 -9.78 11.59
CA GLU A 21 17.65 -9.92 11.90
C GLU A 21 18.30 -8.55 12.08
N TRP A 22 18.05 -7.62 11.15
CA TRP A 22 18.55 -6.25 11.24
C TRP A 22 18.03 -5.52 12.49
N VAL A 23 16.74 -5.67 12.83
CA VAL A 23 16.20 -5.11 14.08
C VAL A 23 16.95 -5.63 15.30
N PHE A 24 17.25 -6.93 15.37
CA PHE A 24 18.02 -7.47 16.49
C PHE A 24 19.45 -6.92 16.54
N GLU A 25 20.12 -6.81 15.39
CA GLU A 25 21.47 -6.25 15.29
C GLU A 25 21.53 -4.80 15.79
N GLU A 26 20.60 -3.94 15.36
CA GLU A 26 20.49 -2.54 15.82
C GLU A 26 20.22 -2.45 17.33
N ASN A 27 19.51 -3.43 17.88
CA ASN A 27 19.23 -3.53 19.32
C ASN A 27 20.34 -4.26 20.10
N LYS A 28 21.51 -4.50 19.49
CA LYS A 28 22.66 -5.19 20.10
C LYS A 28 22.36 -6.60 20.59
N VAL A 29 21.36 -7.25 20.01
CA VAL A 29 21.02 -8.64 20.27
C VAL A 29 21.72 -9.51 19.25
N THR A 30 22.49 -10.50 19.72
CA THR A 30 23.13 -11.46 18.81
C THR A 30 22.05 -12.26 18.09
N SER A 31 21.89 -12.00 16.79
CA SER A 31 20.98 -12.78 15.95
C SER A 31 21.42 -14.25 15.92
N THR A 32 20.46 -15.15 16.07
CA THR A 32 20.69 -16.61 16.04
C THR A 32 20.08 -17.19 14.78
N PHE A 33 20.65 -18.24 14.20
CA PHE A 33 20.04 -18.92 13.05
C PHE A 33 18.74 -19.68 13.39
N ARG A 34 18.36 -19.74 14.67
CA ARG A 34 17.23 -20.53 15.16
C ARG A 34 15.96 -19.68 15.23
N PHE A 35 15.00 -20.01 14.38
CA PHE A 35 13.73 -19.28 14.29
C PHE A 35 12.92 -19.25 15.60
N ASP A 36 12.94 -20.31 16.39
CA ASP A 36 12.24 -20.36 17.68
C ASP A 36 12.85 -19.39 18.72
N GLN A 37 14.16 -19.19 18.66
CA GLN A 37 14.85 -18.19 19.48
C GLN A 37 14.50 -16.78 19.01
N LYS A 38 14.54 -16.52 17.70
CA LYS A 38 14.10 -15.24 17.13
C LYS A 38 12.65 -14.89 17.50
N LEU A 39 11.74 -15.87 17.45
CA LEU A 39 10.33 -15.67 17.85
C LEU A 39 10.16 -15.36 19.34
N LYS A 40 10.99 -15.95 20.21
CA LYS A 40 11.01 -15.59 21.64
C LYS A 40 11.55 -14.19 21.86
N GLU A 41 12.61 -13.85 21.13
CA GLU A 41 13.25 -12.54 21.21
C GLU A 41 12.32 -11.43 20.72
N LEU A 42 11.58 -11.65 19.65
CA LEU A 42 10.62 -10.69 19.07
C LEU A 42 9.47 -10.31 20.03
N LYS A 43 9.23 -11.12 21.07
CA LYS A 43 8.25 -10.80 22.13
C LYS A 43 8.78 -9.78 23.15
N ARG A 44 10.09 -9.51 23.14
CA ARG A 44 10.72 -8.48 23.98
C ARG A 44 10.61 -7.12 23.29
N SER A 45 10.94 -6.07 24.04
CA SER A 45 10.94 -4.71 23.52
C SER A 45 12.18 -4.48 22.68
N HIS A 46 11.99 -4.18 21.39
CA HIS A 46 13.03 -3.75 20.45
C HIS A 46 12.60 -2.46 19.79
N VAL A 47 13.56 -1.58 19.52
CA VAL A 47 13.33 -0.38 18.73
C VAL A 47 13.37 -0.76 17.26
N PHE A 48 12.25 -0.58 16.56
CA PHE A 48 12.18 -0.81 15.13
C PHE A 48 12.68 0.42 14.34
N PRO A 49 12.90 0.29 13.02
CA PRO A 49 13.23 1.42 12.16
C PRO A 49 12.14 2.50 12.27
N PRO A 50 12.48 3.81 12.18
CA PRO A 50 11.54 4.89 12.47
C PRO A 50 10.18 4.79 11.75
N PHE A 51 10.19 4.34 10.50
CA PHE A 51 8.97 4.10 9.73
C PHE A 51 8.01 3.09 10.38
N ILE A 52 8.57 1.99 10.90
CA ILE A 52 7.81 0.93 11.58
C ILE A 52 7.52 1.32 13.03
N GLU A 53 8.48 1.91 13.74
CA GLU A 53 8.33 2.26 15.16
C GLU A 53 7.23 3.30 15.37
N SER A 54 7.07 4.24 14.45
CA SER A 54 5.95 5.20 14.46
C SER A 54 4.58 4.57 14.16
N ARG A 55 4.53 3.30 13.77
CA ARG A 55 3.32 2.57 13.33
C ARG A 55 3.19 1.25 14.10
N ILE A 56 2.66 1.33 15.33
CA ILE A 56 2.47 0.15 16.20
C ILE A 56 1.73 -0.98 15.49
N TRP A 57 0.66 -0.64 14.74
CA TRP A 57 -0.07 -1.62 13.94
C TRP A 57 0.83 -2.38 12.96
N LEU A 58 1.74 -1.69 12.27
CA LEU A 58 2.64 -2.32 11.30
C LEU A 58 3.62 -3.27 11.98
N ARG A 59 4.20 -2.84 13.10
CA ARG A 59 5.11 -3.66 13.92
C ARG A 59 4.45 -4.98 14.34
N GLU A 60 3.22 -4.91 14.85
CA GLU A 60 2.46 -6.09 15.25
C GLU A 60 2.19 -7.04 14.09
N ARG A 61 1.79 -6.53 12.92
CA ARG A 61 1.53 -7.37 11.74
C ARG A 61 2.81 -8.00 11.19
N LEU A 62 3.95 -7.31 11.22
CA LEU A 62 5.25 -7.90 10.85
C LEU A 62 5.62 -9.06 11.77
N ALA A 63 5.43 -8.91 13.08
CA ALA A 63 5.62 -10.01 14.03
C ALA A 63 4.62 -11.16 13.81
N GLY A 64 3.36 -10.81 13.51
CA GLY A 64 2.30 -11.75 13.14
C GLY A 64 2.66 -12.58 11.91
N PHE A 65 3.08 -11.94 10.81
CA PHE A 65 3.57 -12.62 9.61
C PHE A 65 4.74 -13.54 9.95
N TYR A 66 5.75 -13.03 10.66
CA TYR A 66 6.93 -13.83 10.97
C TYR A 66 6.57 -15.09 11.78
N SER A 67 5.69 -14.96 12.77
CA SER A 67 5.22 -16.09 13.58
C SER A 67 4.34 -17.10 12.83
N THR A 68 3.49 -16.62 11.91
CA THR A 68 2.53 -17.46 11.17
C THR A 68 3.20 -18.16 9.99
N LEU A 69 4.12 -17.49 9.29
CA LEU A 69 4.74 -17.98 8.07
C LEU A 69 5.94 -18.89 8.31
N GLU A 70 6.67 -18.73 9.42
CA GLU A 70 7.87 -19.53 9.71
C GLU A 70 7.63 -21.06 9.70
N PRO A 71 6.56 -21.58 10.33
CA PRO A 71 6.30 -23.02 10.30
C PRO A 71 6.00 -23.55 8.89
N LEU A 72 5.35 -22.72 8.06
CA LEU A 72 5.02 -23.04 6.67
C LEU A 72 6.28 -23.04 5.80
N ARG A 73 7.19 -22.07 6.01
CA ARG A 73 8.49 -22.01 5.32
C ARG A 73 9.32 -23.27 5.56
N GLY A 74 9.41 -23.73 6.81
CA GLY A 74 10.11 -24.97 7.13
C GLY A 74 9.54 -26.17 6.36
N THR A 75 8.22 -26.23 6.26
CA THR A 75 7.50 -27.31 5.56
C THR A 75 7.76 -27.29 4.05
N ILE A 76 7.69 -26.10 3.42
CA ILE A 76 7.91 -25.92 1.97
C ILE A 76 9.36 -26.25 1.57
N ILE A 77 10.36 -25.80 2.33
CA ILE A 77 11.78 -25.97 1.95
C ILE A 77 12.27 -27.40 2.13
N HIS A 78 11.71 -28.11 3.09
CA HIS A 78 12.06 -29.51 3.32
C HIS A 78 11.23 -30.49 2.46
N ASP A 79 10.48 -29.97 1.48
CA ASP A 79 9.58 -30.70 0.59
C ASP A 79 8.62 -31.64 1.32
N LYS A 80 7.99 -31.12 2.37
CA LYS A 80 7.04 -31.86 3.22
C LYS A 80 5.66 -31.28 2.99
N HIS A 81 4.65 -32.14 2.83
CA HIS A 81 3.21 -31.82 2.94
C HIS A 81 2.76 -30.47 2.34
N PHE A 82 3.22 -30.16 1.12
CA PHE A 82 2.72 -29.02 0.38
C PHE A 82 2.46 -29.35 -1.09
N THR A 83 1.54 -28.61 -1.71
CA THR A 83 1.27 -28.65 -3.14
C THR A 83 1.20 -27.23 -3.68
N ALA A 84 1.71 -27.02 -4.89
CA ALA A 84 1.63 -25.75 -5.60
C ALA A 84 0.84 -25.93 -6.90
N THR A 85 -0.32 -25.26 -6.98
CA THR A 85 -1.26 -25.33 -8.11
C THR A 85 -1.81 -23.93 -8.36
N ASP A 86 -2.02 -23.55 -9.63
CA ASP A 86 -2.60 -22.26 -10.03
C ASP A 86 -1.92 -21.02 -9.43
N GLY A 87 -0.60 -21.11 -9.20
CA GLY A 87 0.19 -20.04 -8.59
C GLY A 87 -0.04 -19.84 -7.08
N GLY A 88 -0.87 -20.68 -6.45
CA GLY A 88 -1.04 -20.74 -5.00
C GLY A 88 -0.23 -21.86 -4.35
N ILE A 89 -0.27 -21.89 -3.01
CA ILE A 89 0.35 -22.91 -2.17
C ILE A 89 -0.69 -23.44 -1.18
N ARG A 90 -0.79 -24.77 -1.08
CA ARG A 90 -1.48 -25.45 0.01
C ARG A 90 -0.43 -26.15 0.85
N VAL A 91 -0.34 -25.83 2.14
CA VAL A 91 0.73 -26.29 3.02
C VAL A 91 0.18 -26.64 4.39
N ALA A 92 0.58 -27.78 4.94
CA ALA A 92 0.22 -28.19 6.29
C ALA A 92 1.50 -28.37 7.12
N SER A 93 1.68 -27.52 8.14
CA SER A 93 2.90 -27.56 8.96
C SER A 93 3.03 -28.88 9.72
N SER A 94 4.21 -29.51 9.65
CA SER A 94 4.51 -30.75 10.38
C SER A 94 5.51 -30.55 11.53
N LYS A 95 5.72 -29.31 11.98
CA LYS A 95 6.82 -28.91 12.90
C LYS A 95 6.84 -29.66 14.26
N LYS A 96 5.73 -30.29 14.66
CA LYS A 96 5.61 -31.05 15.93
C LYS A 96 5.41 -32.56 15.75
N GLY A 97 5.70 -33.10 14.56
CA GLY A 97 5.43 -34.52 14.25
C GLY A 97 3.95 -34.83 13.98
N THR A 98 3.05 -33.89 14.27
CA THR A 98 1.63 -33.89 13.84
C THR A 98 1.45 -32.92 12.68
N ILE A 99 0.66 -33.33 11.68
CA ILE A 99 0.26 -32.48 10.57
C ILE A 99 -0.78 -31.48 11.11
N GLY A 100 -0.45 -30.19 11.03
CA GLY A 100 -1.33 -29.09 11.42
C GLY A 100 -2.46 -28.86 10.40
N PRO A 101 -3.31 -27.84 10.64
CA PRO A 101 -4.35 -27.48 9.69
C PRO A 101 -3.74 -27.07 8.34
N LEU A 102 -4.45 -27.40 7.26
CA LEU A 102 -4.08 -26.99 5.91
C LEU A 102 -4.26 -25.49 5.77
N VAL A 103 -3.19 -24.79 5.38
CA VAL A 103 -3.22 -23.37 5.04
C VAL A 103 -3.19 -23.26 3.52
N GLU A 104 -4.18 -22.55 2.97
CA GLU A 104 -4.25 -22.25 1.54
C GLU A 104 -3.91 -20.78 1.30
N ILE A 105 -2.90 -20.55 0.48
CA ILE A 105 -2.42 -19.23 0.08
C ILE A 105 -2.64 -19.12 -1.42
N SER A 106 -3.64 -18.36 -1.83
CA SER A 106 -3.93 -18.12 -3.24
C SER A 106 -2.80 -17.34 -3.94
N ALA A 107 -2.73 -17.42 -5.26
CA ALA A 107 -1.80 -16.60 -6.06
C ALA A 107 -1.97 -15.10 -5.79
N TYR A 108 -3.22 -14.67 -5.57
CA TYR A 108 -3.56 -13.29 -5.22
C TYR A 108 -2.95 -12.87 -3.87
N ASN A 109 -3.18 -13.66 -2.81
CA ASN A 109 -2.64 -13.37 -1.48
C ASN A 109 -1.12 -13.46 -1.46
N LEU A 110 -0.52 -14.38 -2.21
CA LEU A 110 0.93 -14.51 -2.30
C LEU A 110 1.57 -13.28 -2.97
N ARG A 111 0.98 -12.80 -4.07
CA ARG A 111 1.40 -11.56 -4.74
C ARG A 111 1.23 -10.37 -3.80
N LYS A 112 0.08 -10.26 -3.14
CA LYS A 112 -0.22 -9.15 -2.22
C LYS A 112 0.76 -9.13 -1.04
N LEU A 113 1.09 -10.29 -0.47
CA LEU A 113 2.11 -10.43 0.57
C LEU A 113 3.48 -9.94 0.06
N ALA A 114 3.94 -10.42 -1.09
CA ALA A 114 5.22 -10.02 -1.67
C ALA A 114 5.29 -8.50 -1.89
N VAL A 115 4.24 -7.92 -2.48
CA VAL A 115 4.13 -6.47 -2.69
C VAL A 115 4.14 -5.73 -1.36
N ALA A 116 3.36 -6.16 -0.36
CA ALA A 116 3.30 -5.50 0.94
C ALA A 116 4.68 -5.47 1.63
N ILE A 117 5.40 -6.60 1.65
CA ILE A 117 6.73 -6.67 2.26
C ILE A 117 7.74 -5.81 1.51
N VAL A 118 7.76 -5.87 0.18
CA VAL A 118 8.66 -5.03 -0.64
C VAL A 118 8.36 -3.54 -0.41
N SER A 119 7.09 -3.14 -0.41
CA SER A 119 6.69 -1.76 -0.12
C SER A 119 7.17 -1.30 1.26
N ILE A 120 6.97 -2.13 2.30
CA ILE A 120 7.47 -1.81 3.65
C ILE A 120 8.98 -1.58 3.64
N LEU A 121 9.75 -2.44 2.97
CA LEU A 121 11.20 -2.26 2.86
C LEU A 121 11.59 -0.98 2.13
N ARG A 122 10.87 -0.61 1.06
CA ARG A 122 11.08 0.67 0.34
C ARG A 122 10.74 1.90 1.17
N TYR A 123 9.79 1.79 2.09
CA TYR A 123 9.50 2.87 3.02
C TYR A 123 10.53 2.95 4.16
N VAL A 124 11.03 1.80 4.61
CA VAL A 124 12.06 1.70 5.64
C VAL A 124 13.41 2.23 5.13
N ASP A 125 13.80 1.90 3.90
CA ASP A 125 15.06 2.37 3.29
C ASP A 125 14.99 3.84 2.80
N GLY A 126 13.80 4.44 2.82
CA GLY A 126 13.56 5.83 2.41
C GLY A 126 13.51 6.07 0.90
N THR A 127 13.61 5.02 0.07
CA THR A 127 13.42 5.10 -1.39
C THR A 127 12.02 5.61 -1.72
N TRP A 128 11.02 5.15 -0.97
CA TRP A 128 9.64 5.61 -1.08
C TRP A 128 9.26 6.47 0.11
N ARG A 129 8.44 7.50 -0.16
CA ARG A 129 7.77 8.29 0.87
C ARG A 129 6.33 7.85 0.93
N ILE A 130 5.83 7.62 2.13
CA ILE A 130 4.42 7.30 2.34
C ILE A 130 3.63 8.61 2.46
N ASP A 131 2.53 8.69 1.73
CA ASP A 131 1.50 9.70 1.93
C ASP A 131 0.27 9.06 2.60
N ASP A 132 -0.73 9.87 2.95
CA ASP A 132 -1.94 9.41 3.63
C ASP A 132 -2.69 8.33 2.84
N PHE A 133 -2.71 8.43 1.52
CA PHE A 133 -3.41 7.44 0.68
C PHE A 133 -2.64 6.12 0.63
N GLN A 134 -1.32 6.19 0.46
CA GLN A 134 -0.45 5.02 0.48
C GLN A 134 -0.48 4.31 1.83
N GLU A 135 -0.58 5.04 2.94
CA GLU A 135 -0.75 4.44 4.27
C GLU A 135 -2.08 3.69 4.38
N LYS A 136 -3.18 4.29 3.90
CA LYS A 136 -4.48 3.59 3.81
C LYS A 136 -4.40 2.36 2.91
N ALA A 137 -3.74 2.45 1.77
CA ALA A 137 -3.56 1.30 0.89
C ALA A 137 -2.73 0.18 1.53
N LEU A 138 -1.68 0.52 2.28
CA LEU A 138 -0.89 -0.45 3.05
C LEU A 138 -1.75 -1.12 4.12
N ARG A 139 -2.54 -0.36 4.89
CA ARG A 139 -3.45 -0.90 5.92
C ARG A 139 -4.50 -1.83 5.31
N TYR A 140 -5.12 -1.45 4.20
CA TYR A 140 -6.08 -2.30 3.50
C TYR A 140 -5.44 -3.60 3.00
N ASN A 141 -4.23 -3.52 2.44
CA ASN A 141 -3.49 -4.71 2.03
C ASN A 141 -3.17 -5.64 3.21
N LEU A 142 -2.91 -5.10 4.40
CA LEU A 142 -2.72 -5.92 5.60
C LEU A 142 -4.02 -6.57 6.07
N ASP A 143 -5.16 -5.86 6.02
CA ASP A 143 -6.47 -6.42 6.38
C ASP A 143 -6.83 -7.63 5.51
N GLU A 144 -6.55 -7.52 4.22
CA GLU A 144 -6.72 -8.60 3.25
C GLU A 144 -5.79 -9.80 3.49
N LEU A 145 -4.68 -9.57 4.20
CA LEU A 145 -3.70 -10.57 4.58
C LEU A 145 -3.87 -11.04 6.04
N ALA A 146 -5.02 -10.76 6.68
CA ALA A 146 -5.29 -11.08 8.08
C ALA A 146 -5.03 -12.55 8.43
N ALA A 147 -5.41 -13.47 7.55
CA ALA A 147 -5.17 -14.90 7.73
C ALA A 147 -3.67 -15.28 7.77
N LEU A 148 -2.79 -14.46 7.18
CA LEU A 148 -1.36 -14.72 7.11
C LEU A 148 -0.54 -14.05 8.23
N HIS A 149 -1.10 -13.07 8.93
CA HIS A 149 -0.48 -12.49 10.13
C HIS A 149 -1.22 -12.82 11.44
N GLY A 150 -2.43 -13.36 11.37
CA GLY A 150 -3.18 -13.88 12.53
C GLY A 150 -3.69 -12.81 13.50
N LEU A 151 -3.87 -11.56 13.05
CA LEU A 151 -4.39 -10.45 13.87
C LEU A 151 -5.72 -9.94 13.30
N PRO A 152 -6.57 -9.29 14.13
CA PRO A 152 -7.78 -8.62 13.63
C PRO A 152 -7.48 -7.54 12.60
N SER A 153 -8.42 -7.34 11.68
CA SER A 153 -8.39 -6.26 10.69
C SER A 153 -8.36 -4.89 11.37
N LEU A 154 -7.69 -3.94 10.72
CA LEU A 154 -7.66 -2.51 11.02
C LEU A 154 -8.96 -1.82 10.62
N ASN A 155 -9.84 -2.52 9.89
CA ASN A 155 -11.09 -2.03 9.33
C ASN A 155 -10.86 -0.88 8.34
N GLN A 156 -9.78 -0.97 7.58
CA GLN A 156 -9.47 -0.02 6.52
C GLN A 156 -10.43 -0.24 5.35
N ARG A 157 -11.03 0.83 4.83
CA ARG A 157 -11.87 0.72 3.64
C ARG A 157 -11.00 0.53 2.39
N PRO A 158 -11.54 -0.06 1.31
CA PRO A 158 -10.81 -0.20 0.07
C PRO A 158 -10.32 1.17 -0.43
N PRO A 159 -9.02 1.32 -0.72
CA PRO A 159 -8.48 2.55 -1.27
C PRO A 159 -8.94 2.70 -2.73
N PHE A 160 -9.35 3.90 -3.10
CA PHE A 160 -9.73 4.24 -4.47
C PHE A 160 -9.02 5.51 -4.90
N HIS A 161 -8.35 5.43 -6.06
CA HIS A 161 -7.69 6.58 -6.66
C HIS A 161 -8.32 6.87 -8.03
N THR A 162 -8.62 8.13 -8.29
CA THR A 162 -9.20 8.57 -9.57
C THR A 162 -8.59 9.88 -10.04
N CYS A 163 -8.83 10.26 -11.29
CA CYS A 163 -8.54 11.62 -11.76
C CYS A 163 -9.85 12.39 -11.90
N VAL A 164 -9.94 13.55 -11.23
CA VAL A 164 -11.08 14.46 -11.29
C VAL A 164 -10.79 15.53 -12.32
N ARG A 165 -11.72 15.77 -13.24
CA ARG A 165 -11.58 16.77 -14.30
C ARG A 165 -12.51 17.95 -14.03
N VAL A 166 -11.96 19.16 -14.08
CA VAL A 166 -12.71 20.41 -13.87
C VAL A 166 -12.42 21.39 -14.99
N TYR A 167 -13.47 22.08 -15.43
CA TYR A 167 -13.40 23.10 -16.47
C TYR A 167 -13.61 24.47 -15.81
N LEU A 168 -12.68 25.41 -16.02
CA LEU A 168 -12.72 26.77 -15.46
C LEU A 168 -12.66 27.81 -16.58
N THR A 169 -13.47 28.86 -16.49
CA THR A 169 -13.47 29.98 -17.46
C THR A 169 -12.44 31.08 -17.15
N GLY A 170 -11.85 31.05 -15.96
CA GLY A 170 -10.79 31.97 -15.53
C GLY A 170 -9.41 31.60 -16.09
N SER A 171 -8.37 32.36 -15.74
CA SER A 171 -6.97 32.04 -16.12
C SER A 171 -6.19 31.31 -15.02
N ASP A 172 -6.73 31.26 -13.80
CA ASP A 172 -6.04 30.69 -12.65
C ASP A 172 -6.59 29.29 -12.32
N PRO A 173 -5.77 28.22 -12.47
CA PRO A 173 -6.20 26.87 -12.16
C PRO A 173 -6.44 26.62 -10.66
N LEU A 174 -5.95 27.51 -9.77
CA LEU A 174 -6.09 27.38 -8.32
C LEU A 174 -7.49 27.78 -7.81
N LEU A 175 -8.35 28.33 -8.67
CA LEU A 175 -9.74 28.64 -8.35
C LEU A 175 -10.65 27.41 -8.24
N ALA A 176 -10.12 26.20 -8.47
CA ALA A 176 -10.88 24.97 -8.36
C ALA A 176 -11.22 24.65 -6.89
N ASP A 177 -12.51 24.42 -6.59
CA ASP A 177 -12.99 24.13 -5.23
C ASP A 177 -12.76 22.66 -4.84
N LEU A 178 -11.61 22.38 -4.23
CA LEU A 178 -11.26 21.05 -3.75
C LEU A 178 -12.22 20.52 -2.67
N MET A 179 -12.84 21.39 -1.87
CA MET A 179 -13.72 20.95 -0.79
C MET A 179 -15.05 20.44 -1.34
N LEU A 180 -15.63 21.15 -2.31
CA LEU A 180 -16.82 20.68 -3.02
C LEU A 180 -16.55 19.33 -3.70
N MET A 181 -15.44 19.21 -4.44
CA MET A 181 -15.07 17.96 -5.11
C MET A 181 -14.90 16.81 -4.13
N ARG A 182 -14.23 17.04 -2.99
CA ARG A 182 -14.09 16.03 -1.93
C ARG A 182 -15.45 15.61 -1.37
N SER A 183 -16.35 16.57 -1.15
CA SER A 183 -17.68 16.28 -0.62
C SER A 183 -18.49 15.43 -1.60
N ASP A 184 -18.50 15.80 -2.88
CA ASP A 184 -19.21 15.06 -3.94
C ASP A 184 -18.65 13.64 -4.10
N LEU A 185 -17.33 13.49 -4.08
CA LEU A 185 -16.66 12.20 -4.19
C LEU A 185 -16.89 11.33 -2.95
N ALA A 186 -16.84 11.91 -1.75
CA ALA A 186 -17.14 11.20 -0.52
C ALA A 186 -18.61 10.73 -0.46
N ALA A 187 -19.54 11.51 -1.00
CA ALA A 187 -20.94 11.11 -1.12
C ALA A 187 -21.11 9.96 -2.14
N LYS A 188 -20.40 10.01 -3.26
CA LYS A 188 -20.47 9.00 -4.32
C LYS A 188 -19.80 7.68 -3.94
N TYR A 189 -18.68 7.74 -3.21
CA TYR A 189 -17.85 6.59 -2.84
C TYR A 189 -17.77 6.44 -1.31
N ALA A 190 -18.92 6.40 -0.65
CA ALA A 190 -19.04 6.45 0.81
C ALA A 190 -18.40 5.27 1.54
N ASP A 191 -18.18 4.15 0.86
CA ASP A 191 -17.59 2.92 1.37
C ASP A 191 -16.09 2.76 1.07
N GLN A 192 -15.47 3.76 0.45
CA GLN A 192 -14.07 3.71 0.00
C GLN A 192 -13.23 4.83 0.63
N ASP A 193 -11.93 4.59 0.67
CA ASP A 193 -10.94 5.59 1.04
C ASP A 193 -10.39 6.27 -0.22
N LEU A 194 -10.93 7.45 -0.51
CA LEU A 194 -10.69 8.11 -1.78
C LEU A 194 -9.47 9.04 -1.78
N SER A 195 -8.70 8.99 -2.86
CA SER A 195 -7.74 10.00 -3.27
C SER A 195 -7.97 10.36 -4.74
N PHE A 196 -7.49 11.53 -5.16
CA PHE A 196 -7.58 11.89 -6.57
C PHE A 196 -6.52 12.87 -7.04
N ASP A 197 -6.15 12.74 -8.31
CA ASP A 197 -5.43 13.79 -9.02
C ASP A 197 -6.45 14.78 -9.61
N LEU A 198 -6.16 16.08 -9.52
CA LEU A 198 -7.00 17.12 -10.09
C LEU A 198 -6.45 17.55 -11.46
N ARG A 199 -7.25 17.35 -12.50
CA ARG A 199 -7.02 17.91 -13.83
C ARG A 199 -7.88 19.16 -14.03
N VAL A 200 -7.24 20.31 -14.18
CA VAL A 200 -7.92 21.58 -14.46
C VAL A 200 -7.74 21.95 -15.92
N LEU A 201 -8.84 22.23 -16.61
CA LEU A 201 -8.88 22.67 -18.00
C LEU A 201 -9.40 24.10 -18.06
N ILE A 202 -8.58 25.02 -18.57
CA ILE A 202 -8.94 26.42 -18.74
C ILE A 202 -9.67 26.58 -20.06
N VAL A 203 -10.89 27.13 -19.99
CA VAL A 203 -11.79 27.33 -21.13
C VAL A 203 -11.88 28.82 -21.46
N LYS A 204 -11.62 29.18 -22.70
CA LYS A 204 -11.84 30.54 -23.23
C LYS A 204 -12.62 30.45 -24.53
N LYS A 205 -13.73 31.21 -24.63
CA LYS A 205 -14.59 31.24 -25.82
C LYS A 205 -15.03 29.85 -26.27
N GLY A 206 -15.37 28.98 -25.32
CA GLY A 206 -15.80 27.61 -25.59
C GLY A 206 -14.70 26.63 -26.00
N GLU A 207 -13.42 27.00 -25.93
CA GLU A 207 -12.29 26.13 -26.24
C GLU A 207 -11.37 25.96 -25.02
N VAL A 208 -10.83 24.74 -24.82
CA VAL A 208 -9.79 24.51 -23.82
C VAL A 208 -8.48 25.09 -24.36
N VAL A 209 -7.87 26.02 -23.61
CA VAL A 209 -6.63 26.71 -23.99
C VAL A 209 -5.42 26.32 -23.16
N ASP A 210 -5.64 25.84 -21.92
CA ASP A 210 -4.58 25.36 -21.04
C ASP A 210 -5.07 24.16 -20.22
N ALA A 211 -4.15 23.29 -19.82
CA ALA A 211 -4.41 22.14 -18.97
C ALA A 211 -3.35 22.02 -17.86
N TYR A 212 -3.79 21.65 -16.67
CA TYR A 212 -2.95 21.44 -15.50
C TYR A 212 -3.32 20.12 -14.83
N LEU A 213 -2.33 19.39 -14.32
CA LEU A 213 -2.53 18.15 -13.56
C LEU A 213 -1.84 18.26 -12.21
N PHE A 214 -2.62 18.39 -11.15
CA PHE A 214 -2.14 18.44 -9.79
C PHE A 214 -2.31 17.07 -9.13
N PRO A 215 -1.23 16.42 -8.68
CA PRO A 215 -1.33 15.12 -8.05
C PRO A 215 -1.98 15.20 -6.66
N TRP A 216 -2.54 14.10 -6.18
CA TRP A 216 -3.11 14.01 -4.83
C TRP A 216 -2.14 14.43 -3.73
N SER A 217 -0.84 14.18 -3.89
CA SER A 217 0.19 14.63 -2.94
C SER A 217 0.22 16.16 -2.75
N VAL A 218 -0.21 16.91 -3.77
CA VAL A 218 -0.32 18.37 -3.74
C VAL A 218 -1.71 18.80 -3.25
N CYS A 219 -2.78 18.17 -3.73
CA CYS A 219 -4.15 18.59 -3.44
C CYS A 219 -4.74 17.97 -2.16
N GLY A 220 -4.25 16.83 -1.70
CA GLY A 220 -4.88 15.98 -0.67
C GLY A 220 -4.60 16.38 0.77
N SER A 221 -3.47 17.04 1.02
CA SER A 221 -3.08 17.53 2.35
C SER A 221 -3.62 18.92 2.68
N GLN A 222 -4.38 19.54 1.77
CA GLN A 222 -4.71 20.97 1.85
C GLN A 222 -6.18 21.20 2.21
N GLY A 223 -6.44 22.23 3.02
CA GLY A 223 -7.79 22.70 3.34
C GLY A 223 -8.41 23.48 2.17
N THR A 224 -9.33 24.40 2.47
CA THR A 224 -9.90 25.30 1.47
C THR A 224 -8.81 26.07 0.73
N GLU A 225 -7.77 26.55 1.41
CA GLU A 225 -6.81 27.50 0.85
C GLU A 225 -5.62 26.90 0.10
N TRP A 226 -5.82 25.92 -0.78
CA TRP A 226 -4.68 25.36 -1.53
C TRP A 226 -4.03 26.37 -2.50
N TRP A 227 -4.74 27.45 -2.80
CA TRP A 227 -4.25 28.63 -3.51
C TRP A 227 -3.30 29.53 -2.69
N SER A 228 -3.22 29.40 -1.36
CA SER A 228 -2.43 30.30 -0.50
C SER A 228 -0.95 29.90 -0.39
N ARG A 229 -0.58 28.73 -0.94
CA ARG A 229 0.82 28.32 -1.08
C ARG A 229 1.43 28.90 -2.34
N ILE A 230 2.76 29.12 -2.30
CA ILE A 230 3.59 29.36 -3.49
C ILE A 230 3.64 28.06 -4.30
N ILE A 231 2.54 27.69 -4.96
CA ILE A 231 2.50 26.61 -5.93
C ILE A 231 2.95 27.21 -7.25
N ASN A 232 4.08 26.73 -7.77
CA ASN A 232 4.50 27.07 -9.12
C ASN A 232 3.63 26.30 -10.13
N ILE A 233 2.49 26.89 -10.52
CA ILE A 233 1.52 26.26 -11.43
C ILE A 233 2.12 25.78 -12.76
N HIS A 234 3.24 26.36 -13.19
CA HIS A 234 3.92 25.98 -14.42
C HIS A 234 4.51 24.56 -14.36
N GLU A 235 4.88 24.08 -13.18
CA GLU A 235 5.38 22.71 -12.98
C GLU A 235 4.30 21.65 -13.23
N TYR A 236 3.03 22.05 -13.14
CA TYR A 236 1.86 21.18 -13.29
C TYR A 236 1.16 21.35 -14.63
N LYS A 237 1.67 22.23 -15.51
CA LYS A 237 1.11 22.42 -16.85
C LYS A 237 1.34 21.16 -17.68
N THR A 238 0.31 20.71 -18.36
CA THR A 238 0.33 19.49 -19.18
C THR A 238 -0.25 19.73 -20.57
N ALA A 239 -0.10 18.75 -21.45
CA ALA A 239 -0.74 18.78 -22.77
C ALA A 239 -2.26 18.77 -22.61
N ILE A 240 -2.95 19.50 -23.49
CA ILE A 240 -4.41 19.47 -23.52
C ILE A 240 -4.85 18.06 -23.91
N PRO A 241 -5.74 17.43 -23.12
CA PRO A 241 -6.20 16.08 -23.42
C PRO A 241 -7.01 16.03 -24.72
N GLU A 242 -6.87 14.95 -25.48
CA GLU A 242 -7.59 14.74 -26.75
C GLU A 242 -9.08 14.36 -26.52
N ASP A 243 -9.40 13.85 -25.33
CA ASP A 243 -10.73 13.34 -24.97
C ASP A 243 -11.66 14.40 -24.36
N ILE A 244 -11.59 15.65 -24.85
CA ILE A 244 -12.46 16.73 -24.38
C ILE A 244 -13.89 16.53 -24.87
N GLN A 245 -14.81 16.31 -23.94
CA GLN A 245 -16.22 16.22 -24.22
C GLN A 245 -16.81 17.62 -24.43
N ARG A 246 -17.27 17.90 -25.66
CA ARG A 246 -17.80 19.22 -26.06
C ARG A 246 -19.03 19.65 -25.26
N GLU A 247 -19.79 18.71 -24.71
CA GLU A 247 -20.96 18.99 -23.86
C GLU A 247 -20.62 19.76 -22.58
N HIS A 248 -19.43 19.56 -22.02
CA HIS A 248 -18.96 20.30 -20.84
C HIS A 248 -18.53 21.73 -21.15
N LEU A 249 -18.28 22.07 -22.42
CA LEU A 249 -17.87 23.40 -22.87
C LEU A 249 -19.07 24.29 -23.23
N ARG A 250 -20.22 23.69 -23.57
CA ARG A 250 -21.42 24.41 -24.04
C ARG A 250 -22.01 25.36 -22.99
N ASN A 251 -21.75 25.12 -21.71
CA ASN A 251 -22.26 25.93 -20.60
C ASN A 251 -21.23 26.97 -20.10
N LEU A 252 -20.07 27.05 -20.74
CA LEU A 252 -18.92 27.88 -20.30
C LEU A 252 -18.45 28.89 -21.37
N GLY A 253 -19.17 28.97 -22.49
CA GLY A 253 -18.87 29.84 -23.65
C GLY A 253 -19.73 31.09 -23.69
#